data_AF-A0A512PLQ3-F1
#
_entry.id   AF-A0A512PLQ3-F1
#
_cell.length_a   1.000
_cell.length_b   1.000
_cell.length_c   1.000
_cell.angle_alpha   90.00
_cell.angle_beta   90.00
_cell.angle_gamma   90.00
#
_symmetry.space_group_name_H-M   'P 1'
#
loop_
_entity.id
_entity.type
_entity.pdbx_description
1 polymer ?
#
loop_
_entity_poly.entity_id
_entity_poly.type
_entity_poly.pdbx_seq_one_letter_code
_entity_poly.pdbx_strand_id
1 'polypeptide(L)' 'MQTKTFTKYNIAGGITWVMFTTLSGFFLGTIPFVKANFELITVGVGIISLIPIGLTLIRKQLTI' A
#
# COMPACT_ATOMS: atom_id res chain seq x y z
N MET A 1 6.04 6.94 -29.83
CA MET A 1 5.85 6.51 -28.42
C MET A 1 5.30 7.69 -27.63
N GLN A 2 4.07 7.63 -27.10
CA GLN A 2 3.41 8.78 -26.47
C GLN A 2 3.87 8.99 -25.01
N THR A 3 5.11 9.45 -24.81
CA THR A 3 5.70 9.74 -23.49
C THR A 3 4.88 10.78 -22.71
N LYS A 4 4.29 11.77 -23.40
CA LYS A 4 3.44 12.80 -22.75
C LYS A 4 2.20 12.23 -22.07
N THR A 5 1.60 11.20 -22.67
CA THR A 5 0.42 10.52 -22.12
C THR A 5 0.81 9.68 -20.91
N PHE A 6 1.92 8.94 -21.02
CA PHE A 6 2.48 8.16 -19.91
C PHE A 6 2.81 9.03 -18.68
N THR A 7 3.49 10.16 -18.85
CA THR A 7 3.83 11.07 -17.74
C THR A 7 2.58 11.64 -17.07
N LYS A 8 1.56 12.05 -17.84
CA LYS A 8 0.30 12.57 -17.28
C LYS A 8 -0.41 11.53 -16.41
N TYR A 9 -0.48 10.27 -16.87
CA TYR A 9 -1.09 9.19 -16.07
C TYR A 9 -0.29 8.86 -14.81
N ASN A 10 1.05 8.89 -14.87
CA ASN A 10 1.87 8.68 -13.67
C ASN A 10 1.68 9.79 -12.64
N ILE A 11 1.64 11.05 -13.07
CA ILE A 11 1.42 12.19 -12.17
C ILE A 11 0.01 12.12 -11.56
N ALA A 12 -1.01 11.91 -12.40
CA ALA A 12 -2.39 11.79 -11.93
C ALA A 12 -2.54 10.60 -10.97
N GLY A 13 -2.01 9.43 -11.33
CA GLY A 13 -2.03 8.24 -10.49
C GLY A 13 -1.28 8.43 -9.18
N GLY A 14 -0.12 9.09 -9.20
CA GLY A 14 0.65 9.41 -8.01
C GLY A 14 -0.11 10.36 -7.07
N ILE A 15 -0.72 11.41 -7.61
CA ILE A 15 -1.54 12.35 -6.82
C ILE A 15 -2.75 11.61 -6.22
N THR A 16 -3.48 10.86 -7.03
CA THR A 16 -4.64 10.08 -6.55
C THR A 16 -4.23 9.09 -5.47
N TRP A 17 -3.11 8.39 -5.65
CA TRP A 17 -2.58 7.44 -4.68
C TRP A 17 -2.25 8.11 -3.34
N VAL A 18 -1.45 9.18 -3.35
CA VAL A 18 -1.04 9.90 -2.14
C VAL A 18 -2.26 10.47 -1.41
N MET A 19 -3.20 11.07 -2.14
CA MET A 19 -4.44 11.59 -1.57
C MET A 19 -5.25 10.47 -0.92
N PHE A 20 -5.41 9.33 -1.61
CA PHE A 20 -6.15 8.18 -1.10
C PHE A 20 -5.51 7.63 0.18
N THR A 21 -4.21 7.34 0.18
CA THR A 21 -3.52 6.77 1.35
C THR A 21 -3.54 7.72 2.55
N THR A 22 -3.39 9.03 2.30
CA THR A 22 -3.39 10.05 3.37
C THR A 22 -4.79 10.18 3.98
N LEU A 23 -5.83 10.28 3.15
CA LEU A 23 -7.21 10.36 3.62
C LEU A 23 -7.62 9.09 4.36
N SER A 24 -7.31 7.91 3.82
CA SER A 24 -7.57 6.64 4.49
C SER A 24 -6.88 6.61 5.87
N GLY A 25 -5.61 6.99 5.96
CA GLY A 25 -4.90 7.06 7.24
C GLY A 25 -5.55 8.02 8.24
N PHE A 26 -5.98 9.20 7.77
CA PHE A 26 -6.67 10.19 8.61
C PHE A 26 -8.02 9.68 9.14
N PHE A 27 -8.86 9.09 8.29
CA PHE A 27 -10.15 8.53 8.70
C PHE A 27 -9.99 7.33 9.63
N LEU A 28 -9.05 6.41 9.32
CA LEU A 28 -8.76 5.28 10.20
C LEU A 28 -8.27 5.75 11.57
N GLY A 29 -7.39 6.76 11.63
CA GLY A 29 -6.88 7.29 12.91
C GLY A 29 -7.95 7.93 13.80
N THR A 30 -9.10 8.32 13.25
CA THR A 30 -10.23 8.87 14.02
C THR A 30 -11.02 7.77 14.74
N ILE A 31 -10.87 6.51 14.35
CA ILE A 31 -11.55 5.37 14.98
C ILE A 31 -10.87 5.07 16.33
N PRO A 32 -11.61 5.04 17.46
CA PRO A 32 -11.03 4.86 18.79
C PRO A 32 -10.26 3.53 18.94
N PHE A 33 -10.69 2.46 18.27
CA PHE A 33 -9.97 1.19 18.21
C PHE A 33 -8.59 1.32 17.53
N VAL A 34 -8.53 2.07 16.43
CA VAL A 34 -7.29 2.26 15.66
C VAL A 34 -6.33 3.14 16.44
N LYS A 35 -6.83 4.20 17.08
CA LYS A 35 -6.02 5.08 17.93
C LYS A 35 -5.43 4.34 19.14
N ALA A 36 -6.20 3.43 19.74
CA ALA A 36 -5.75 2.61 20.86
C ALA A 36 -4.70 1.56 20.45
N ASN A 37 -4.71 1.11 19.18
CA ASN A 37 -3.84 0.05 18.66
C ASN A 37 -3.02 0.52 17.46
N PHE A 38 -2.60 1.80 17.44
CA PHE A 38 -1.98 2.42 16.26
C PHE A 38 -0.72 1.67 15.84
N GLU A 39 0.16 1.36 16.81
CA GLU A 39 1.38 0.60 16.59
C GLU A 39 1.11 -0.78 15.95
N LEU A 40 0.13 -1.52 16.48
CA LEU A 40 -0.22 -2.85 15.99
C LEU A 40 -0.77 -2.82 14.57
N ILE A 41 -1.55 -1.78 14.21
CA ILE A 41 -2.08 -1.61 12.86
C ILE A 41 -0.97 -1.22 11.87
N THR A 42 -0.07 -0.31 12.25
CA THR A 42 1.08 0.07 11.41
C THR A 42 1.97 -1.14 11.13
N VAL A 43 2.28 -1.94 12.15
CA VAL A 43 3.04 -3.20 11.99
C VAL A 43 2.26 -4.19 11.13
N GLY A 44 0.95 -4.34 11.34
CA GLY A 44 0.08 -5.20 10.54
C GLY A 44 0.12 -4.87 9.05
N VAL A 45 0.03 -3.59 8.68
CA VAL A 45 0.17 -3.15 7.28
C VAL A 45 1.56 -3.48 6.74
N GLY A 46 2.61 -3.28 7.54
CA GLY A 46 3.98 -3.69 7.19
C GLY A 46 4.08 -5.18 6.87
N ILE A 47 3.54 -6.05 7.74
CA ILE A 47 3.52 -7.51 7.53
C ILE A 47 2.71 -7.88 6.29
N ILE A 48 1.54 -7.25 6.07
CA ILE A 48 0.71 -7.49 4.88
C ILE A 48 1.49 -7.20 3.60
N SER A 49 2.32 -6.16 3.59
CA SER A 49 3.18 -5.85 2.44
C SER A 49 4.25 -6.91 2.15
N LEU A 50 4.65 -7.68 3.16
CA LEU A 50 5.63 -8.76 3.04
C LEU A 50 5.00 -10.08 2.55
N ILE A 51 3.68 -10.27 2.70
CA ILE A 51 2.95 -11.45 2.22
C ILE A 51 3.27 -11.78 0.75
N PRO A 52 3.15 -10.84 -0.22
CA PRO A 52 3.44 -11.16 -1.63
C PRO A 52 4.90 -11.58 -1.85
N ILE A 53 5.85 -11.06 -1.07
CA ILE A 53 7.25 -11.48 -1.11
C ILE A 53 7.35 -12.93 -0.65
N GLY A 54 6.74 -13.28 0.48
CA GLY A 54 6.70 -14.66 0.99
C GLY A 54 6.07 -15.64 0.00
N LEU A 55 4.93 -15.28 -0.59
CA LEU A 55 4.25 -16.09 -1.61
C LEU A 55 5.11 -16.27 -2.86
N THR A 56 5.84 -15.23 -3.29
CA THR A 56 6.73 -15.30 -4.45
C THR A 56 7.92 -16.23 -4.17
N LEU A 57 8.48 -16.19 -2.97
CA LEU A 57 9.58 -17.08 -2.57
C LEU A 57 9.15 -18.54 -2.54
N ILE A 58 7.98 -18.85 -1.96
CA ILE A 58 7.44 -20.22 -1.92
C ILE A 58 7.13 -20.71 -3.34
N ARG A 59 6.49 -19.88 -4.17
CA ARG A 59 6.19 -20.22 -5.57
C ARG A 59 7.46 -20.47 -6.38
N LYS A 60 8.51 -19.68 -6.16
CA LYS A 60 9.80 -19.85 -6.86
C LYS A 60 10.52 -21.15 -6.47
N GLN A 61 10.25 -21.71 -5.29
CA GLN A 61 10.77 -23.02 -4.89
C GLN A 61 9.93 -24.19 -5.44
N LEU A 62 8.65 -23.96 -5.76
CA LEU A 62 7.74 -24.96 -6.32
C LEU A 62 7.77 -25.01 -7.86
N THR A 63 8.17 -23.91 -8.51
CA THR A 63 8.46 -23.87 -9.95
C THR A 63 9.94 -24.17 -10.16
N ILE A 64 10.28 -25.45 -10.03
CA ILE A 64 11.53 -26.05 -10.55
C ILE A 64 11.34 -26.31 -12.04
#